data_AF-A0A2N2XQY6-F1
#
_entry.id   AF-A0A2N2XQY6-F1
#
_cell.length_a   1.000
_cell.length_b   1.000
_cell.length_c   1.000
_cell.angle_alpha   90.00
_cell.angle_beta   90.00
_cell.angle_gamma   90.00
#
_symmetry.space_group_name_H-M   'P 1'
#
loop_
_entity.id
_entity.type
_entity.pdbx_description
1 polymer ?
#
loop_
_entity_poly.entity_id
_entity_poly.type
_entity_poly.pdbx_seq_one_letter_code
_entity_poly.pdbx_strand_id
1 'polypeptide(L)'
;MSTQIPFKRITTHVLAEMKLRGEKISMLTGYDFSMARILDDAGIDVILVGDSASNVMAGYESTLPITLDMMIYHAASVVRAVSRALVVVDLPFGTYQGNSKEALASAIRIMKETGAHAVKLEGGQEICESINRILSAGIPVMGHLGLTPQSIHKFGTYVVRATDEKEAEKLMQDALILEKTGCFSIVLEKIPAKLAAKVCSSVNIPVIGIGAGREVDGQVLVLHDMLGITTEFSPRFLRRYHNLFDEIKGSVRNYISDVKNLEFPNDREQY
;
A
#
# COMPACT_ATOMS: atom_id res chain seq x y z
N MET A 1 0.61 -9.15 35.77
CA MET A 1 0.97 -7.79 35.32
C MET A 1 1.78 -7.94 34.05
N SER A 2 1.13 -7.78 32.89
CA SER A 2 1.81 -7.86 31.60
C SER A 2 2.58 -6.57 31.40
N THR A 3 3.91 -6.65 31.37
CA THR A 3 4.77 -5.56 30.94
C THR A 3 4.58 -5.38 29.43
N GLN A 4 3.52 -4.67 29.04
CA GLN A 4 3.40 -4.16 27.68
C GLN A 4 4.58 -3.19 27.48
N ILE A 5 5.57 -3.63 26.72
CA ILE A 5 6.53 -2.71 26.12
C ILE A 5 5.68 -1.75 25.28
N PRO A 6 5.67 -0.44 25.57
CA PRO A 6 4.89 0.49 24.78
C PRO A 6 5.46 0.43 23.36
N PHE A 7 4.71 -0.16 22.43
CA PHE A 7 5.13 -0.24 21.04
C PHE A 7 5.35 1.19 20.53
N LYS A 8 6.60 1.53 20.20
CA LYS A 8 6.94 2.85 19.66
C LYS A 8 6.26 2.97 18.30
N ARG A 9 5.35 3.96 18.16
CA ARG A 9 4.66 4.26 16.91
C ARG A 9 5.66 4.44 15.76
N ILE A 10 5.37 3.83 14.62
CA ILE A 10 6.18 3.94 13.42
C ILE A 10 5.90 5.30 12.78
N THR A 11 6.98 6.02 12.48
CA THR A 11 6.97 7.34 11.84
C THR A 11 7.90 7.31 10.63
N THR A 12 7.82 8.32 9.78
CA THR A 12 8.75 8.48 8.65
C THR A 12 10.22 8.50 9.10
N HIS A 13 10.50 9.08 10.27
CA HIS A 13 11.83 9.06 10.88
C HIS A 13 12.28 7.65 11.28
N VAL A 14 11.39 6.86 11.91
CA VAL A 14 11.69 5.46 12.26
C VAL A 14 12.00 4.64 11.01
N LEU A 15 11.27 4.82 9.91
CA LEU A 15 11.56 4.13 8.65
C LEU A 15 12.94 4.51 8.08
N ALA A 16 13.32 5.78 8.16
CA ALA A 16 14.67 6.21 7.77
C ALA A 16 15.76 5.57 8.65
N GLU A 17 15.54 5.49 9.97
CA GLU A 17 16.45 4.80 10.88
C GLU A 17 16.55 3.29 10.56
N MET A 18 15.43 2.63 10.22
CA MET A 18 15.41 1.22 9.84
C MET A 18 16.32 0.98 8.62
N LYS A 19 16.22 1.83 7.58
CA LYS A 19 17.14 1.78 6.43
C LYS A 19 18.61 1.93 6.86
N LEU A 20 18.92 2.93 7.70
CA LEU A 20 20.29 3.14 8.18
C LEU A 20 20.84 1.95 8.97
N ARG A 21 19.98 1.22 9.70
CA ARG A 21 20.33 0.00 10.43
C ARG A 21 20.33 -1.27 9.56
N GLY A 22 19.89 -1.19 8.30
CA GLY A 22 19.69 -2.36 7.44
C GLY A 22 18.50 -3.25 7.86
N GLU A 23 17.60 -2.73 8.69
CA GLU A 23 16.39 -3.39 9.15
C GLU A 23 15.29 -3.29 8.07
N LYS A 24 14.73 -4.43 7.65
CA LYS A 24 13.77 -4.45 6.54
C LYS A 24 12.39 -3.95 6.99
N ILE A 25 11.80 -3.07 6.20
CA ILE A 25 10.47 -2.50 6.45
C ILE A 25 9.40 -3.44 5.89
N SER A 26 8.45 -3.80 6.75
CA SER A 26 7.28 -4.60 6.38
C SER A 26 6.07 -3.71 6.09
N MET A 27 5.48 -3.86 4.90
CA MET A 27 4.29 -3.14 4.51
C MET A 27 3.24 -4.11 3.95
N LEU A 28 1.98 -3.92 4.33
CA LEU A 28 0.83 -4.61 3.74
C LEU A 28 -0.27 -3.60 3.46
N THR A 29 -1.11 -3.90 2.48
CA THR A 29 -2.32 -3.09 2.31
C THR A 29 -3.35 -3.39 3.40
N GLY A 30 -4.23 -2.43 3.69
CA GLY A 30 -5.35 -2.61 4.61
C GLY A 30 -6.47 -1.63 4.26
N TYR A 31 -7.73 -2.05 4.39
CA TYR A 31 -8.87 -1.28 3.88
C TYR A 31 -10.05 -1.19 4.86
N ASP A 32 -10.00 -1.91 5.97
CA ASP A 32 -11.07 -1.95 6.97
C ASP A 32 -10.51 -2.04 8.38
N PHE A 33 -11.37 -1.78 9.36
CA PHE A 33 -11.03 -1.76 10.78
C PHE A 33 -10.55 -3.13 11.31
N SER A 34 -11.24 -4.21 10.93
CA SER A 34 -11.01 -5.54 11.47
C SER A 34 -9.66 -6.10 11.04
N MET A 35 -9.34 -5.99 9.74
CA MET A 35 -8.05 -6.43 9.23
C MET A 35 -6.91 -5.51 9.69
N ALA A 36 -7.12 -4.19 9.71
CA ALA A 36 -6.10 -3.26 10.19
C ALA A 36 -5.70 -3.53 11.65
N ARG A 37 -6.65 -3.91 12.52
CA ARG A 37 -6.35 -4.30 13.90
C ARG A 37 -5.46 -5.54 13.95
N ILE A 38 -5.77 -6.58 13.17
CA ILE A 38 -4.94 -7.80 13.10
C ILE A 38 -3.53 -7.46 12.62
N LEU A 39 -3.42 -6.61 11.59
CA LEU A 39 -2.14 -6.18 11.05
C LEU A 39 -1.30 -5.39 12.06
N ASP A 40 -1.91 -4.44 12.77
CA ASP A 40 -1.22 -3.63 13.79
C ASP A 40 -0.77 -4.48 14.97
N ASP A 41 -1.65 -5.36 15.48
CA ASP A 41 -1.35 -6.31 16.56
C ASP A 41 -0.24 -7.30 16.17
N ALA A 42 -0.16 -7.69 14.90
CA ALA A 42 0.92 -8.52 14.36
C ALA A 42 2.26 -7.77 14.20
N GLY A 43 2.26 -6.44 14.35
CA GLY A 43 3.46 -5.61 14.34
C GLY A 43 3.92 -5.16 12.94
N ILE A 44 3.04 -5.08 11.94
CA ILE A 44 3.40 -4.56 10.61
C ILE A 44 3.88 -3.11 10.71
N ASP A 45 4.94 -2.72 9.99
CA ASP A 45 5.49 -1.36 10.13
C ASP A 45 4.62 -0.30 9.45
N VAL A 46 4.10 -0.62 8.27
CA VAL A 46 3.30 0.30 7.46
C VAL A 46 2.04 -0.40 6.94
N ILE A 47 0.90 0.27 7.11
CA ILE A 47 -0.35 -0.12 6.45
C ILE A 47 -0.63 0.86 5.31
N LEU A 48 -0.71 0.33 4.09
CA LEU A 48 -1.06 1.09 2.90
C LEU A 48 -2.56 0.97 2.62
N VAL A 49 -3.29 2.07 2.73
CA VAL A 49 -4.64 2.19 2.16
C VAL A 49 -4.47 2.53 0.70
N GLY A 50 -4.27 1.49 -0.12
CA GLY A 50 -3.95 1.64 -1.53
C GLY A 50 -5.18 1.68 -2.42
N ASP A 51 -5.05 2.33 -3.58
CA ASP A 51 -6.11 2.36 -4.61
C ASP A 51 -6.43 0.98 -5.21
N SER A 52 -5.56 -0.01 -4.99
CA SER A 52 -5.84 -1.45 -5.13
C SER A 52 -7.15 -1.93 -4.48
N ALA A 53 -7.70 -1.19 -3.50
CA ALA A 53 -9.06 -1.40 -2.99
C ALA A 53 -10.11 -1.40 -4.11
N SER A 54 -9.90 -0.65 -5.20
CA SER A 54 -10.74 -0.65 -6.39
C SER A 54 -10.97 -2.07 -6.93
N ASN A 55 -9.91 -2.88 -6.95
CA ASN A 55 -9.97 -4.26 -7.43
C ASN A 55 -10.48 -5.19 -6.33
N VAL A 56 -9.81 -5.21 -5.18
CA VAL A 56 -10.04 -6.28 -4.17
C VAL A 56 -11.23 -6.02 -3.24
N MET A 57 -11.66 -4.76 -3.11
CA MET A 57 -12.83 -4.39 -2.30
C MET A 57 -14.05 -4.08 -3.16
N ALA A 58 -13.86 -3.40 -4.30
CA ALA A 58 -14.96 -2.92 -5.15
C ALA A 58 -15.16 -3.73 -6.44
N GLY A 59 -14.26 -4.65 -6.79
CA GLY A 59 -14.41 -5.53 -7.95
C GLY A 59 -14.25 -4.82 -9.31
N TYR A 60 -13.70 -3.61 -9.35
CA TYR A 60 -13.38 -2.95 -10.61
C TYR A 60 -12.22 -3.65 -11.32
N GLU A 61 -12.17 -3.53 -12.65
CA GLU A 61 -11.09 -4.10 -13.48
C GLU A 61 -9.76 -3.35 -13.34
N SER A 62 -9.79 -2.09 -12.90
CA SER A 62 -8.61 -1.25 -12.71
C SER A 62 -8.76 -0.35 -11.48
N THR A 63 -7.69 0.36 -11.12
CA THR A 63 -7.72 1.33 -10.00
C THR A 63 -8.30 2.68 -10.38
N LEU A 64 -8.57 2.94 -11.67
CA LEU A 64 -9.07 4.23 -12.16
C LEU A 64 -10.42 4.68 -11.58
N PRO A 65 -11.42 3.79 -11.36
CA PRO A 65 -12.74 4.22 -10.90
C PRO A 65 -12.81 4.63 -9.42
N ILE A 66 -11.83 4.26 -8.60
CA ILE A 66 -11.89 4.55 -7.17
C ILE A 66 -11.80 6.07 -6.92
N THR A 67 -12.73 6.58 -6.13
CA THR A 67 -12.83 8.01 -5.86
C THR A 67 -12.07 8.41 -4.60
N LEU A 68 -11.82 9.72 -4.44
CA LEU A 68 -11.25 10.26 -3.20
C LEU A 68 -12.11 9.92 -1.97
N ASP A 69 -13.44 9.94 -2.09
CA ASP A 69 -14.34 9.64 -0.98
C ASP A 69 -14.28 8.16 -0.57
N MET A 70 -14.12 7.24 -1.54
CA MET A 70 -13.87 5.83 -1.26
C MET A 70 -12.53 5.62 -0.53
N MET A 71 -11.47 6.31 -0.96
CA MET A 71 -10.18 6.28 -0.27
C MET A 71 -10.28 6.79 1.17
N ILE A 72 -11.00 7.89 1.37
CA ILE A 72 -11.26 8.46 2.71
C ILE A 72 -12.04 7.48 3.58
N TYR A 73 -13.07 6.82 3.05
CA TYR A 73 -13.85 5.83 3.80
C TYR A 73 -12.99 4.66 4.31
N HIS A 74 -12.19 4.07 3.43
CA HIS A 74 -11.27 2.98 3.81
C HIS A 74 -10.21 3.46 4.81
N ALA A 75 -9.59 4.61 4.55
CA ALA A 75 -8.55 5.14 5.41
C ALA A 75 -9.05 5.50 6.81
N ALA A 76 -10.22 6.13 6.93
CA ALA A 76 -10.82 6.42 8.23
C ALA A 76 -11.13 5.12 9.02
N SER A 77 -11.49 4.05 8.32
CA SER A 77 -11.72 2.74 8.95
C SER A 77 -10.43 2.11 9.47
N VAL A 78 -9.34 2.20 8.70
CA VAL A 78 -8.01 1.70 9.08
C VAL A 78 -7.42 2.50 10.24
N VAL A 79 -7.43 3.84 10.16
CA VAL A 79 -6.81 4.69 11.19
C VAL A 79 -7.45 4.48 12.57
N ARG A 80 -8.76 4.21 12.63
CA ARG A 80 -9.45 3.89 13.90
C ARG A 80 -8.94 2.60 14.56
N ALA A 81 -8.33 1.68 13.81
CA ALA A 81 -7.83 0.41 14.32
C ALA A 81 -6.34 0.44 14.71
N VAL A 82 -5.58 1.42 14.23
CA VAL A 82 -4.11 1.41 14.28
C VAL A 82 -3.59 2.23 15.45
N SER A 83 -2.69 1.62 16.22
CA SER A 83 -1.99 2.24 17.34
C SER A 83 -0.49 2.42 17.08
N ARG A 84 0.14 1.49 16.33
CA ARG A 84 1.58 1.44 16.10
C ARG A 84 1.97 1.80 14.66
N ALA A 85 1.38 1.15 13.66
CA ALA A 85 1.81 1.23 12.27
C ALA A 85 1.69 2.64 11.68
N LEU A 86 2.55 2.94 10.70
CA LEU A 86 2.39 4.13 9.87
C LEU A 86 1.27 3.87 8.86
N VAL A 87 0.23 4.70 8.83
CA VAL A 87 -0.84 4.62 7.82
C VAL A 87 -0.54 5.57 6.67
N VAL A 88 -0.38 5.02 5.47
CA VAL A 88 -0.17 5.75 4.22
C VAL A 88 -1.39 5.56 3.33
N VAL A 89 -1.88 6.62 2.70
CA VAL A 89 -3.08 6.57 1.85
C VAL A 89 -2.74 7.02 0.43
N ASP A 90 -3.19 6.26 -0.56
CA ASP A 90 -3.05 6.68 -1.95
C ASP A 90 -3.91 7.89 -2.29
N LEU A 91 -3.36 8.82 -3.07
CA LEU A 91 -4.19 9.73 -3.85
C LEU A 91 -4.66 8.98 -5.10
N PRO A 92 -5.98 8.85 -5.33
CA PRO A 92 -6.48 8.13 -6.49
C PRO A 92 -6.29 8.94 -7.77
N PHE A 93 -6.39 8.27 -8.91
CA PHE A 93 -6.25 8.88 -10.23
C PHE A 93 -7.16 10.11 -10.39
N GLY A 94 -6.63 11.16 -11.04
CA GLY A 94 -7.34 12.41 -11.32
C GLY A 94 -7.30 13.42 -10.18
N THR A 95 -6.78 13.06 -9.00
CA THR A 95 -6.80 13.95 -7.81
C THR A 95 -5.51 14.72 -7.58
N TYR A 96 -4.46 14.47 -8.36
CA TYR A 96 -3.16 15.11 -8.18
C TYR A 96 -2.35 15.35 -9.47
N GLN A 97 -2.69 14.66 -10.57
CA GLN A 97 -1.98 14.79 -11.83
C GLN A 97 -2.33 16.13 -12.50
N GLY A 98 -1.31 16.89 -12.91
CA GLY A 98 -1.49 18.11 -13.71
C GLY A 98 -2.06 19.34 -12.99
N ASN A 99 -2.54 19.20 -11.75
CA ASN A 99 -3.07 20.31 -10.96
C ASN A 99 -2.56 20.26 -9.50
N SER A 100 -1.50 21.01 -9.21
CA SER A 100 -0.87 21.01 -7.87
C SER A 100 -1.75 21.59 -6.75
N LYS A 101 -2.75 22.43 -7.09
CA LYS A 101 -3.73 22.94 -6.11
C LYS A 101 -4.73 21.86 -5.71
N GLU A 102 -5.21 21.09 -6.69
CA GLU A 102 -6.09 19.96 -6.46
C GLU A 102 -5.38 18.83 -5.71
N ALA A 103 -4.10 18.57 -6.05
CA ALA A 103 -3.26 17.64 -5.30
C ALA A 103 -3.21 17.97 -3.80
N LEU A 104 -2.98 19.25 -3.47
CA LEU A 104 -2.97 19.72 -2.09
C LEU A 104 -4.36 19.63 -1.43
N ALA A 105 -5.42 20.04 -2.13
CA ALA A 105 -6.78 19.94 -1.61
C ALA A 105 -7.15 18.48 -1.27
N SER A 106 -6.85 17.55 -2.18
CA SER A 106 -7.09 16.12 -2.01
C SER A 106 -6.28 15.53 -0.86
N ALA A 107 -4.98 15.86 -0.77
CA ALA A 107 -4.13 15.44 0.34
C ALA A 107 -4.64 15.98 1.68
N ILE A 108 -5.03 17.27 1.76
CA ILE A 108 -5.62 17.86 2.98
C ILE A 108 -6.89 17.12 3.39
N ARG A 109 -7.78 16.81 2.43
CA ARG A 109 -9.00 16.04 2.70
C ARG A 109 -8.68 14.69 3.32
N ILE A 110 -7.78 13.91 2.71
CA ILE A 110 -7.31 12.62 3.27
C ILE A 110 -6.81 12.83 4.70
N MET A 111 -5.89 13.75 4.94
CA MET A 111 -5.30 13.93 6.26
C MET A 111 -6.34 14.34 7.32
N LYS A 112 -7.22 15.30 7.00
CA LYS A 112 -8.22 15.83 7.94
C LYS A 112 -9.37 14.88 8.21
N GLU A 113 -9.87 14.19 7.19
CA GLU A 113 -11.07 13.36 7.30
C GLU A 113 -10.75 11.95 7.82
N THR A 114 -9.50 11.51 7.72
CA THR A 114 -9.10 10.13 8.09
C THR A 114 -8.17 10.07 9.29
N GLY A 115 -7.32 11.07 9.51
CA GLY A 115 -6.24 11.02 10.49
C GLY A 115 -5.02 10.20 10.04
N ALA A 116 -4.90 9.87 8.75
CA ALA A 116 -3.73 9.20 8.18
C ALA A 116 -2.44 9.99 8.40
N HIS A 117 -1.29 9.34 8.26
CA HIS A 117 0.01 9.93 8.62
C HIS A 117 0.79 10.44 7.41
N ALA A 118 0.48 9.93 6.22
CA ALA A 118 1.16 10.26 4.98
C ALA A 118 0.30 9.91 3.76
N VAL A 119 0.70 10.41 2.60
CA VAL A 119 0.07 10.10 1.31
C VAL A 119 1.05 9.44 0.34
N LYS A 120 0.55 8.60 -0.58
CA LYS A 120 1.32 8.02 -1.69
C LYS A 120 0.81 8.55 -3.04
N LEU A 121 1.74 8.91 -3.93
CA LEU A 121 1.47 9.43 -5.27
C LEU A 121 2.27 8.66 -6.31
N GLU A 122 1.65 8.35 -7.45
CA GLU A 122 2.33 7.68 -8.58
C GLU A 122 2.83 8.68 -9.61
N GLY A 123 4.10 8.57 -9.98
CA GLY A 123 4.73 9.40 -11.00
C GLY A 123 6.14 9.85 -10.62
N GLY A 124 6.89 10.27 -11.64
CA GLY A 124 8.24 10.80 -11.49
C GLY A 124 8.29 12.33 -11.52
N GLN A 125 9.19 12.85 -12.35
CA GLN A 125 9.36 14.29 -12.54
C GLN A 125 8.05 15.04 -12.83
N GLU A 126 7.13 14.42 -13.58
CA GLU A 126 5.88 15.04 -14.02
C GLU A 126 4.93 15.47 -12.89
N ILE A 127 5.05 14.90 -11.68
CA ILE A 127 4.19 15.24 -10.52
C ILE A 127 4.92 16.03 -9.43
N CYS A 128 6.18 16.43 -9.68
CA CYS A 128 6.99 17.11 -8.66
C CYS A 128 6.39 18.45 -8.21
N GLU A 129 5.65 19.15 -9.08
CA GLU A 129 4.94 20.36 -8.67
C GLU A 129 3.86 20.05 -7.62
N SER A 130 3.09 18.98 -7.83
CA SER A 130 2.08 18.50 -6.89
C SER A 130 2.71 18.07 -5.57
N ILE A 131 3.80 17.30 -5.62
CA ILE A 131 4.54 16.86 -4.42
C ILE A 131 5.05 18.05 -3.62
N ASN A 132 5.71 19.02 -4.26
CA ASN A 132 6.21 20.23 -3.59
C ASN A 132 5.09 20.99 -2.87
N ARG A 133 3.92 21.10 -3.51
CA ARG A 133 2.77 21.81 -2.92
C ARG A 133 2.19 21.05 -1.73
N ILE A 134 2.10 19.73 -1.79
CA ILE A 134 1.67 18.88 -0.67
C ILE A 134 2.66 18.98 0.50
N LEU A 135 3.96 18.86 0.22
CA LEU A 135 5.03 18.97 1.22
C LEU A 135 5.03 20.34 1.91
N SER A 136 4.72 21.43 1.19
CA SER A 136 4.63 22.78 1.77
C SER A 136 3.54 22.93 2.85
N ALA A 137 2.57 22.01 2.90
CA ALA A 137 1.55 21.95 3.94
C ALA A 137 1.91 21.00 5.10
N GLY A 138 3.14 20.46 5.11
CA GLY A 138 3.62 19.54 6.15
C GLY A 138 3.12 18.11 6.02
N ILE A 139 2.56 17.72 4.87
CA ILE A 139 2.04 16.38 4.63
C ILE A 139 3.17 15.49 4.08
N PRO A 140 3.58 14.39 4.76
CA PRO A 140 4.61 13.50 4.25
C PRO A 140 4.15 12.75 2.98
N VAL A 141 5.05 12.67 1.99
CA VAL A 141 4.77 12.02 0.70
C VAL A 141 5.68 10.81 0.49
N MET A 142 5.05 9.68 0.16
CA MET A 142 5.70 8.50 -0.41
C MET A 142 5.54 8.54 -1.93
N GLY A 143 6.64 8.44 -2.67
CA GLY A 143 6.59 8.32 -4.13
C GLY A 143 6.29 6.90 -4.58
N HIS A 144 5.78 6.73 -5.80
CA HIS A 144 5.63 5.43 -6.44
C HIS A 144 6.14 5.50 -7.89
N LEU A 145 7.14 4.67 -8.20
CA LEU A 145 7.77 4.54 -9.51
C LEU A 145 7.73 3.09 -10.02
N GLY A 146 8.00 2.94 -11.33
CA GLY A 146 7.99 1.66 -12.02
C GLY A 146 6.68 1.44 -12.76
N LEU A 147 6.03 0.30 -12.55
CA LEU A 147 4.66 0.14 -13.01
C LEU A 147 3.74 0.95 -12.10
N THR A 148 3.13 1.99 -12.64
CA THR A 148 2.13 2.81 -11.94
C THR A 148 0.72 2.46 -12.47
N PRO A 149 -0.08 1.66 -11.74
CA PRO A 149 -1.38 1.17 -12.20
C PRO A 149 -2.35 2.26 -12.68
N GLN A 150 -2.28 3.47 -12.12
CA GLN A 150 -3.12 4.59 -12.57
C GLN A 150 -2.81 5.03 -14.01
N SER A 151 -1.66 4.64 -14.55
CA SER A 151 -1.25 4.88 -15.94
C SER A 151 -1.50 3.66 -16.85
N ILE A 152 -2.37 2.72 -16.46
CA ILE A 152 -2.58 1.47 -17.21
C ILE A 152 -2.92 1.69 -18.70
N HIS A 153 -3.74 2.68 -19.03
CA HIS A 153 -4.10 2.97 -20.43
C HIS A 153 -2.96 3.63 -21.23
N LYS A 154 -2.03 4.32 -20.55
CA LYS A 154 -0.80 4.84 -21.19
C LYS A 154 0.17 3.71 -21.51
N PHE A 155 0.19 2.66 -20.69
CA PHE A 155 1.13 1.55 -20.82
C PHE A 155 0.57 0.33 -21.55
N GLY A 156 -0.75 0.21 -21.62
CA GLY A 156 -1.47 -0.87 -22.30
C GLY A 156 -1.39 -2.25 -21.61
N THR A 157 -0.47 -2.45 -20.65
CA THR A 157 -0.27 -3.74 -19.97
C THR A 157 0.34 -3.58 -18.57
N TYR A 158 0.22 -4.63 -17.74
CA TYR A 158 0.82 -4.72 -16.40
C TYR A 158 2.22 -5.39 -16.39
N VAL A 159 2.99 -5.25 -17.47
CA VAL A 159 4.30 -5.91 -17.62
C VAL A 159 5.41 -5.23 -16.81
N VAL A 160 6.54 -5.93 -16.67
CA VAL A 160 7.76 -5.42 -16.04
C VAL A 160 8.24 -4.15 -16.76
N ARG A 161 8.69 -3.14 -16.00
CA ARG A 161 9.15 -1.85 -16.52
C ARG A 161 10.66 -1.68 -16.44
N ALA A 162 11.18 -0.70 -17.19
CA ALA A 162 12.60 -0.38 -17.19
C ALA A 162 13.48 -1.56 -17.62
N THR A 163 13.04 -2.25 -18.67
CA THR A 163 13.80 -3.34 -19.30
C THR A 163 14.81 -2.86 -20.33
N ASP A 164 14.62 -1.65 -20.88
CA ASP A 164 15.60 -0.96 -21.73
C ASP A 164 16.36 0.12 -20.95
N GLU A 165 17.52 0.51 -21.48
CA GLU A 165 18.43 1.46 -20.82
C GLU A 165 17.82 2.85 -20.61
N LYS A 166 17.01 3.35 -21.54
CA LYS A 166 16.40 4.68 -21.43
C LYS A 166 15.37 4.74 -20.32
N GLU A 167 14.49 3.73 -20.24
CA GLU A 167 13.55 3.61 -19.14
C GLU A 167 14.25 3.40 -17.80
N ALA A 168 15.36 2.64 -17.77
CA ALA A 168 16.16 2.45 -16.56
C ALA A 168 16.83 3.75 -16.08
N GLU A 169 17.40 4.53 -16.99
CA GLU A 169 17.95 5.85 -16.69
C GLU A 169 16.88 6.81 -16.19
N LYS A 170 15.71 6.85 -16.85
CA LYS A 170 14.57 7.65 -16.40
C LYS A 170 14.14 7.27 -14.98
N LEU A 171 14.02 5.97 -14.67
CA LEU A 171 13.65 5.50 -13.34
C LEU A 171 14.65 5.95 -12.27
N MET A 172 15.96 5.85 -12.55
CA MET A 172 17.02 6.32 -11.66
C MET A 172 16.93 7.84 -11.43
N GLN A 173 16.73 8.61 -12.50
CA GLN A 173 16.58 10.06 -12.42
C GLN A 173 15.33 10.45 -11.62
N ASP A 174 14.19 9.82 -11.90
CA ASP A 174 12.94 10.07 -11.19
C ASP A 174 13.10 9.75 -9.70
N ALA A 175 13.79 8.66 -9.32
CA ALA A 175 14.01 8.33 -7.92
C ALA A 175 14.83 9.41 -7.17
N LEU A 176 15.91 9.89 -7.79
CA LEU A 176 16.72 11.00 -7.25
C LEU A 176 15.93 12.31 -7.18
N ILE A 177 15.08 12.58 -8.18
CA ILE A 177 14.22 13.76 -8.21
C ILE A 177 13.20 13.70 -7.07
N LEU A 178 12.55 12.56 -6.84
CA LEU A 178 11.58 12.39 -5.76
C LEU A 178 12.25 12.54 -4.39
N GLU A 179 13.44 11.98 -4.18
CA GLU A 179 14.23 12.21 -2.97
C GLU A 179 14.53 13.70 -2.79
N LYS A 180 15.09 14.35 -3.82
CA LYS A 180 15.45 15.77 -3.78
C LYS A 180 14.23 16.68 -3.52
N THR A 181 13.06 16.28 -4.02
CA THR A 181 11.80 17.02 -3.82
C THR A 181 11.33 16.93 -2.36
N GLY A 182 11.69 15.85 -1.66
CA GLY A 182 11.40 15.66 -0.24
C GLY A 182 10.46 14.49 0.07
N CYS A 183 10.26 13.55 -0.87
CA CYS A 183 9.58 12.30 -0.54
C CYS A 183 10.33 11.56 0.58
N PHE A 184 9.62 11.01 1.57
CA PHE A 184 10.28 10.29 2.67
C PHE A 184 10.58 8.82 2.33
N SER A 185 9.97 8.28 1.27
CA SER A 185 10.15 6.91 0.80
C SER A 185 9.67 6.78 -0.64
N ILE A 186 10.10 5.74 -1.35
CA ILE A 186 9.67 5.41 -2.71
C ILE A 186 9.23 3.94 -2.75
N VAL A 187 8.08 3.66 -3.38
CA VAL A 187 7.70 2.32 -3.83
C VAL A 187 8.27 2.08 -5.23
N LEU A 188 8.86 0.90 -5.44
CA LEU A 188 9.23 0.39 -6.77
C LEU A 188 8.39 -0.84 -7.11
N GLU A 189 7.55 -0.72 -8.13
CA GLU A 189 6.69 -1.81 -8.60
C GLU A 189 7.18 -2.41 -9.92
N LYS A 190 7.30 -3.75 -9.94
CA LYS A 190 7.68 -4.57 -11.10
C LYS A 190 8.89 -4.04 -11.87
N ILE A 191 9.98 -3.84 -11.13
CA ILE A 191 11.28 -3.43 -11.66
C ILE A 191 12.27 -4.62 -11.63
N PRO A 192 13.14 -4.79 -12.65
CA PRO A 192 14.22 -5.77 -12.59
C PRO A 192 15.05 -5.65 -11.31
N ALA A 193 15.26 -6.76 -10.60
CA ALA A 193 15.86 -6.74 -9.27
C ALA A 193 17.24 -6.06 -9.19
N LYS A 194 18.07 -6.18 -10.24
CA LYS A 194 19.38 -5.51 -10.32
C LYS A 194 19.22 -3.97 -10.40
N LEU A 195 18.22 -3.50 -11.15
CA LEU A 195 17.95 -2.07 -11.27
C LEU A 195 17.36 -1.53 -9.96
N ALA A 196 16.43 -2.25 -9.33
CA ALA A 196 15.88 -1.87 -8.03
C ALA A 196 16.96 -1.76 -6.95
N ALA A 197 17.93 -2.69 -6.92
CA ALA A 197 19.08 -2.62 -6.03
C ALA A 197 19.94 -1.36 -6.29
N LYS A 198 20.14 -1.00 -7.57
CA LYS A 198 20.87 0.20 -7.97
C LYS A 198 20.12 1.47 -7.55
N VAL A 199 18.79 1.53 -7.74
CA VAL A 199 17.96 2.65 -7.26
C VAL A 199 18.06 2.76 -5.73
N CYS A 200 17.85 1.66 -5.01
CA CYS A 200 17.89 1.59 -3.55
C CYS A 200 19.19 2.13 -2.94
N SER A 201 20.33 1.78 -3.56
CA SER A 201 21.65 2.24 -3.15
C SER A 201 21.99 3.67 -3.59
N SER A 202 21.24 4.24 -4.52
CA SER A 202 21.47 5.62 -5.01
C SER A 202 20.71 6.70 -4.24
N VAL A 203 19.71 6.32 -3.43
CA VAL A 203 18.89 7.24 -2.62
C VAL A 203 19.04 6.93 -1.13
N ASN A 204 18.96 7.96 -0.29
CA ASN A 204 19.07 7.85 1.18
C ASN A 204 17.73 7.54 1.85
N ILE A 205 16.61 7.73 1.15
CA ILE A 205 15.26 7.41 1.65
C ILE A 205 14.91 5.93 1.46
N PRO A 206 14.08 5.33 2.34
CA PRO A 206 13.57 3.97 2.18
C PRO A 206 12.95 3.66 0.83
N VAL A 207 13.38 2.55 0.22
CA VAL A 207 12.79 1.97 -0.99
C VAL A 207 12.00 0.71 -0.65
N ILE A 208 10.71 0.70 -0.94
CA ILE A 208 9.79 -0.42 -0.71
C ILE A 208 9.52 -1.13 -2.04
N GLY A 209 9.80 -2.42 -2.14
CA GLY A 209 9.60 -3.19 -3.36
C GLY A 209 8.28 -3.94 -3.39
N ILE A 210 7.70 -4.04 -4.59
CA ILE A 210 6.69 -5.05 -4.94
C ILE A 210 7.02 -5.62 -6.31
N GLY A 211 7.51 -6.87 -6.33
CA GLY A 211 8.10 -7.43 -7.54
C GLY A 211 9.38 -6.74 -7.99
N ALA A 212 10.13 -6.11 -7.07
CA ALA A 212 11.39 -5.42 -7.31
C ALA A 212 12.63 -6.18 -6.76
N GLY A 213 12.46 -7.44 -6.34
CA GLY A 213 13.52 -8.22 -5.69
C GLY A 213 13.75 -7.84 -4.22
N ARG A 214 14.72 -8.49 -3.57
CA ARG A 214 14.96 -8.39 -2.12
C ARG A 214 15.96 -7.31 -1.69
N GLU A 215 16.74 -6.78 -2.64
CA GLU A 215 17.84 -5.84 -2.38
C GLU A 215 17.34 -4.38 -2.23
N VAL A 216 16.10 -4.23 -1.77
CA VAL A 216 15.43 -2.96 -1.42
C VAL A 216 15.22 -2.89 0.10
N ASP A 217 14.88 -1.74 0.66
CA ASP A 217 14.79 -1.53 2.12
C ASP A 217 13.55 -2.15 2.76
N GLY A 218 12.50 -2.43 1.99
CA GLY A 218 11.29 -3.07 2.49
C GLY A 218 10.46 -3.73 1.39
N GLN A 219 9.34 -4.34 1.77
CA GLN A 219 8.44 -5.02 0.84
C GLN A 219 6.99 -4.65 1.11
N VAL A 220 6.19 -4.55 0.04
CA VAL A 220 4.74 -4.42 0.10
C VAL A 220 4.04 -5.52 -0.70
N LEU A 221 2.93 -6.02 -0.18
CA LEU A 221 1.98 -6.86 -0.92
C LEU A 221 0.55 -6.39 -0.64
N VAL A 222 -0.33 -6.64 -1.62
CA VAL A 222 -1.77 -6.55 -1.39
C VAL A 222 -2.18 -7.69 -0.43
N LEU A 223 -2.81 -7.33 0.69
CA LEU A 223 -3.15 -8.30 1.74
C LEU A 223 -4.00 -9.46 1.24
N HIS A 224 -4.98 -9.17 0.39
CA HIS A 224 -5.91 -10.16 -0.15
C HIS A 224 -5.21 -11.20 -1.02
N ASP A 225 -4.24 -10.76 -1.81
CA ASP A 225 -3.40 -11.64 -2.63
C ASP A 225 -2.48 -12.49 -1.75
N MET A 226 -1.86 -11.87 -0.73
CA MET A 226 -0.94 -12.51 0.20
C MET A 226 -1.63 -13.60 1.03
N LEU A 227 -2.88 -13.35 1.45
CA LEU A 227 -3.71 -14.31 2.20
C LEU A 227 -4.43 -15.33 1.29
N GLY A 228 -4.32 -15.22 -0.03
CA GLY A 228 -4.99 -16.12 -0.98
C GLY A 228 -6.52 -16.00 -0.96
N ILE A 229 -7.05 -14.81 -0.72
CA ILE A 229 -8.48 -14.49 -0.91
C ILE A 229 -8.77 -14.33 -2.41
N THR A 230 -7.90 -13.58 -3.10
CA THR A 230 -7.96 -13.43 -4.56
C THR A 230 -7.20 -14.58 -5.22
N THR A 231 -7.90 -15.42 -5.98
CA THR A 231 -7.33 -16.64 -6.57
C THR A 231 -6.91 -16.49 -8.02
N GLU A 232 -7.58 -15.62 -8.78
CA GLU A 232 -7.37 -15.42 -10.23
C GLU A 232 -6.08 -14.64 -10.53
N PHE A 233 -5.64 -13.80 -9.59
CA PHE A 233 -4.39 -13.05 -9.69
C PHE A 233 -3.24 -13.84 -9.05
N SER A 234 -2.22 -14.17 -9.85
CA SER A 234 -1.05 -14.93 -9.39
C SER A 234 0.24 -14.48 -10.09
N PRO A 235 0.68 -13.23 -9.90
CA PRO A 235 1.92 -12.76 -10.50
C PRO A 235 3.12 -13.46 -9.87
N ARG A 236 4.22 -13.57 -10.62
CA ARG A 236 5.45 -14.27 -10.20
C ARG A 236 6.04 -13.77 -8.87
N PHE A 237 5.81 -12.51 -8.51
CA PHE A 237 6.35 -11.92 -7.28
C PHE A 237 5.52 -12.23 -6.03
N LEU A 238 4.30 -12.72 -6.18
CA LEU A 238 3.39 -12.98 -5.06
C LEU A 238 3.78 -14.29 -4.37
N ARG A 239 3.91 -14.23 -3.04
CA ARG A 239 3.87 -15.41 -2.18
C ARG A 239 2.54 -15.42 -1.43
N ARG A 240 1.78 -16.50 -1.58
CA ARG A 240 0.61 -16.79 -0.74
C ARG A 240 1.08 -17.43 0.55
N TYR A 241 0.66 -16.87 1.68
CA TYR A 241 0.91 -17.42 3.01
C TYR A 241 -0.24 -18.28 3.51
N HIS A 242 -1.44 -18.09 2.96
CA HIS A 242 -2.65 -18.88 3.23
C HIS A 242 -3.50 -19.04 1.95
N ASN A 243 -4.57 -19.84 2.06
CA ASN A 243 -5.61 -19.97 1.05
C ASN A 243 -6.97 -19.68 1.69
N LEU A 244 -7.16 -18.42 2.11
CA LEU A 244 -8.38 -18.03 2.83
C LEU A 244 -9.64 -18.14 1.96
N PHE A 245 -9.54 -18.10 0.63
CA PHE A 245 -10.69 -18.35 -0.23
C PHE A 245 -11.32 -19.71 0.05
N ASP A 246 -10.54 -20.78 0.04
CA ASP A 246 -11.06 -22.14 0.27
C ASP A 246 -11.45 -22.36 1.75
N GLU A 247 -10.72 -21.77 2.70
CA GLU A 247 -11.04 -21.85 4.13
C GLU A 247 -12.38 -21.16 4.45
N ILE A 248 -12.60 -19.95 3.94
CA ILE A 248 -13.87 -19.21 4.10
C ILE A 248 -14.99 -19.96 3.40
N LYS A 249 -14.77 -20.41 2.16
CA LYS A 249 -15.77 -21.17 1.39
C LYS A 249 -16.15 -22.48 2.08
N GLY A 250 -15.19 -23.17 2.68
CA GLY A 250 -15.40 -24.36 3.49
C GLY A 250 -16.26 -24.06 4.73
N SER A 251 -15.90 -23.01 5.47
CA SER A 251 -16.65 -22.57 6.66
C SER A 251 -18.09 -22.21 6.34
N VAL A 252 -18.33 -21.49 5.24
CA VAL A 252 -19.68 -21.15 4.76
C VAL A 252 -20.46 -22.40 4.37
N ARG A 253 -19.83 -23.39 3.72
CA ARG A 253 -20.48 -24.67 3.38
C ARG A 253 -20.87 -25.46 4.61
N ASN A 254 -20.02 -25.49 5.63
CA ASN A 254 -20.31 -26.16 6.89
C ASN A 254 -21.49 -25.49 7.58
N TYR A 255 -21.47 -24.17 7.72
CA TYR A 255 -22.61 -23.41 8.26
C TYR A 255 -23.93 -23.70 7.50
N ILE A 256 -23.90 -23.73 6.16
CA ILE A 256 -25.06 -24.09 5.35
C ILE A 256 -25.54 -25.52 5.66
N SER A 257 -24.62 -26.47 5.83
CA SER A 257 -24.95 -27.85 6.20
C SER A 257 -25.62 -27.91 7.57
N ASP A 258 -25.02 -27.26 8.57
CA ASP A 258 -25.50 -27.26 9.95
C ASP A 258 -26.92 -26.67 10.03
N VAL A 259 -27.17 -25.55 9.33
CA VAL A 259 -28.51 -24.94 9.25
C VAL A 259 -29.52 -25.86 8.56
N LYS A 260 -29.15 -26.49 7.43
CA LYS A 260 -30.07 -27.37 6.68
C LYS A 260 -30.40 -28.66 7.42
N ASN A 261 -29.48 -29.14 8.24
CA ASN A 261 -29.66 -30.34 9.06
C ASN A 261 -30.22 -30.03 10.46
N LEU A 262 -30.51 -28.75 10.76
CA LEU A 262 -30.94 -28.28 12.09
C LEU A 262 -29.94 -28.61 13.21
N GLU A 263 -28.66 -28.70 12.87
CA GLU A 263 -27.56 -28.83 13.83
C GLU A 263 -27.14 -27.45 14.39
N PHE A 264 -27.47 -26.37 13.67
CA PHE A 264 -27.33 -24.99 14.13
C PHE A 264 -28.66 -24.21 14.03
N PRO A 265 -29.08 -23.48 15.09
CA PRO A 265 -28.53 -23.54 16.44
C PRO A 265 -28.93 -24.85 17.15
N ASN A 266 -28.07 -25.38 18.00
CA ASN A 266 -28.40 -26.46 18.94
C ASN A 266 -28.84 -25.94 20.32
N ASP A 267 -29.12 -26.84 21.28
CA ASP A 267 -29.58 -26.48 22.64
C ASP A 267 -28.66 -25.53 23.42
N ARG A 268 -27.38 -25.43 23.07
CA ARG A 268 -26.43 -24.49 23.70
C ARG A 268 -26.40 -23.11 23.04
N GLU A 269 -27.08 -22.96 21.91
CA GLU A 269 -27.05 -21.77 21.03
C GLU A 269 -28.43 -21.09 20.95
N GLN A 270 -29.34 -21.43 21.87
CA GLN A 270 -30.69 -20.86 21.98
C GLN A 270 -31.00 -20.36 23.41
N TYR A 271 -31.97 -19.44 23.55
CA TYR A 271 -32.41 -18.83 24.82
C TYR A 271 -33.79 -19.34 25.25
#